data_AF-A0AAW0RH45-F1
#
_entry.id   AF-A0AAW0RH45-F1
#
_cell.length_a   1.000
_cell.length_b   1.000
_cell.length_c   1.000
_cell.angle_alpha   90.00
_cell.angle_beta   90.00
_cell.angle_gamma   90.00
#
_symmetry.space_group_name_H-M   'P 1'
#
loop_
_entity.id
_entity.type
_entity.pdbx_description
1 polymer ?
#
loop_
_entity_poly.entity_id
_entity_poly.type
_entity_poly.pdbx_seq_one_letter_code
_entity_poly.pdbx_strand_id
1 'polypeptide(L)'
;MKLTFAFFAGLLSTGALAMVVPNSTALALAMSNSTALAPAESNSTALSPAEPSPTALTLVTPNSTALATAGPNSTALALVMPNSTALAPAGPSSTALALVMPNSTALGFPGLNHVQSRNAKAAIDQVRAEGLNRQACLAVISTALQESELQIYANPTVPASMNYPHDKVGGDQDSIGMFQQRAKFYSDIATDMSAAGSTRLFLADMKGIAGWQTMEVSALCQTVQKAEAGNLYGQRVSLAGQICSAAGF
;
A
#
# COMPACT_ATOMS: atom_id res chain seq x y z
N MET A 1 -28.30 -16.75 -17.01
CA MET A 1 -27.05 -15.97 -17.04
C MET A 1 -26.81 -15.55 -18.49
N LYS A 2 -27.01 -14.27 -18.83
CA LYS A 2 -26.80 -13.77 -20.20
C LYS A 2 -25.29 -13.78 -20.44
N LEU A 3 -24.83 -14.68 -21.32
CA LEU A 3 -23.43 -14.78 -21.68
C LEU A 3 -23.14 -13.67 -22.71
N THR A 4 -22.76 -12.50 -22.21
CA THR A 4 -22.43 -11.36 -23.08
C THR A 4 -20.99 -11.54 -23.55
N PHE A 5 -20.81 -12.12 -24.74
CA PHE A 5 -19.51 -12.19 -25.40
C PHE A 5 -19.24 -10.87 -26.14
N ALA A 6 -18.21 -10.13 -25.73
CA ALA A 6 -17.63 -9.09 -26.57
C ALA A 6 -16.46 -9.72 -27.34
N PHE A 7 -16.70 -10.08 -28.61
CA PHE A 7 -15.68 -10.57 -29.51
C PHE A 7 -15.16 -9.41 -30.35
N PHE A 8 -13.93 -8.96 -30.11
CA PHE A 8 -13.26 -7.98 -30.95
C PHE A 8 -12.02 -8.63 -31.58
N ALA A 9 -12.17 -9.08 -32.83
CA ALA A 9 -11.04 -9.44 -33.68
C ALA A 9 -10.58 -8.17 -34.41
N GLY A 10 -9.73 -7.37 -33.75
CA GLY A 10 -9.04 -6.28 -34.42
C GLY A 10 -7.90 -6.84 -35.27
N LEU A 11 -8.05 -6.86 -36.59
CA LEU A 11 -6.92 -6.92 -37.52
C LEU A 11 -6.19 -5.55 -37.50
N LEU A 12 -5.60 -5.18 -36.37
CA LEU A 12 -4.51 -4.21 -36.37
C LEU A 12 -3.23 -5.02 -36.36
N SER A 13 -2.31 -4.68 -37.26
CA SER A 13 -1.05 -5.35 -37.56
C SER A 13 -0.10 -5.56 -36.35
N THR A 14 -0.50 -5.26 -35.11
CA THR A 14 0.34 -5.29 -33.90
C THR A 14 -0.35 -5.70 -32.58
N GLY A 15 -1.67 -5.95 -32.50
CA GLY A 15 -2.29 -6.37 -31.21
C GLY A 15 -3.81 -6.53 -31.18
N ALA A 16 -4.31 -7.28 -30.18
CA ALA A 16 -5.74 -7.51 -29.91
C ALA A 16 -6.13 -7.13 -28.47
N LEU A 17 -7.23 -6.40 -28.30
CA LEU A 17 -7.74 -5.92 -27.01
C LEU A 17 -9.21 -6.33 -26.83
N ALA A 18 -9.54 -6.95 -25.70
CA ALA A 18 -10.92 -7.26 -25.31
C ALA A 18 -11.19 -6.75 -23.88
N MET A 19 -12.01 -5.71 -23.73
CA MET A 19 -12.43 -5.19 -22.43
C MET A 19 -13.87 -5.59 -22.15
N VAL A 20 -14.13 -6.10 -20.94
CA VAL A 20 -15.46 -6.63 -20.59
C VAL A 20 -15.90 -6.19 -19.19
N VAL A 21 -17.22 -5.99 -19.07
CA VAL A 21 -17.96 -5.59 -17.86
C VAL A 21 -18.08 -6.72 -16.82
N PRO A 22 -18.55 -6.45 -15.59
CA PRO A 22 -18.69 -7.48 -14.55
C PRO A 22 -19.55 -8.68 -14.96
N ASN A 23 -19.31 -9.84 -14.33
CA ASN A 23 -20.07 -11.08 -14.52
C ASN A 23 -20.08 -11.58 -15.98
N SER A 24 -18.95 -11.46 -16.69
CA SER A 24 -18.84 -11.76 -18.12
C SER A 24 -17.47 -12.38 -18.47
N THR A 25 -17.26 -12.71 -19.75
CA THR A 25 -16.02 -13.33 -20.24
C THR A 25 -15.37 -12.48 -21.33
N ALA A 26 -14.09 -12.13 -21.13
CA ALA A 26 -13.24 -11.46 -22.11
C ALA A 26 -12.38 -12.49 -22.83
N LEU A 27 -12.33 -12.41 -24.17
CA LEU A 27 -11.46 -13.24 -24.99
C LEU A 27 -10.69 -12.36 -25.98
N ALA A 28 -9.38 -12.26 -25.79
CA ALA A 28 -8.47 -11.57 -26.72
C ALA A 28 -7.58 -12.59 -27.42
N LEU A 29 -7.63 -12.63 -28.76
CA LEU A 29 -6.82 -13.54 -29.58
C LEU A 29 -5.80 -12.73 -30.36
N ALA A 30 -4.50 -13.05 -30.20
CA ALA A 30 -3.43 -12.44 -30.99
C ALA A 30 -2.70 -13.49 -31.85
N MET A 31 -2.34 -13.07 -33.06
CA MET A 31 -1.51 -13.84 -34.00
C MET A 31 -0.03 -13.42 -33.91
N SER A 32 0.83 -14.06 -34.70
CA SER A 32 2.30 -13.94 -34.67
C SER A 32 2.82 -12.53 -34.37
N ASN A 33 3.80 -12.47 -33.45
CA ASN A 33 4.50 -11.25 -33.05
C ASN A 33 3.60 -10.09 -32.56
N SER A 34 2.42 -10.41 -31.98
CA SER A 34 1.47 -9.43 -31.45
C SER A 34 1.15 -9.67 -29.97
N THR A 35 0.45 -8.73 -29.34
CA THR A 35 0.04 -8.85 -27.93
C THR A 35 -1.47 -9.07 -27.82
N ALA A 36 -1.89 -10.07 -27.04
CA ALA A 36 -3.29 -10.25 -26.64
C ALA A 36 -3.50 -9.70 -25.23
N LEU A 37 -4.37 -8.70 -25.07
CA LEU A 37 -4.69 -8.10 -23.78
C LEU A 37 -6.20 -8.25 -23.47
N ALA A 38 -6.51 -8.96 -22.39
CA ALA A 38 -7.88 -9.12 -21.89
C ALA A 38 -7.98 -8.62 -20.44
N PRO A 39 -8.24 -7.32 -20.22
CA PRO A 39 -8.66 -6.83 -18.90
C PRO A 39 -10.10 -7.26 -18.60
N ALA A 40 -10.35 -7.79 -17.39
CA ALA A 40 -11.70 -8.10 -16.94
C ALA A 40 -12.01 -7.57 -15.53
N GLU A 41 -13.25 -7.10 -15.39
CA GLU A 41 -13.86 -6.60 -14.16
C GLU A 41 -14.20 -7.71 -13.14
N SER A 42 -14.83 -7.35 -12.03
CA SER A 42 -15.05 -8.27 -10.90
C SER A 42 -16.03 -9.40 -11.24
N ASN A 43 -15.78 -10.58 -10.68
CA ASN A 43 -16.54 -11.80 -10.94
C ASN A 43 -16.56 -12.21 -12.43
N SER A 44 -15.47 -11.93 -13.16
CA SER A 44 -15.36 -12.22 -14.60
C SER A 44 -14.20 -13.15 -14.91
N THR A 45 -14.17 -13.65 -16.14
CA THR A 45 -13.08 -14.49 -16.67
C THR A 45 -12.39 -13.78 -17.82
N ALA A 46 -11.07 -13.62 -17.74
CA ALA A 46 -10.25 -13.11 -18.85
C ALA A 46 -9.41 -14.23 -19.47
N LEU A 47 -9.51 -14.37 -20.79
CA LEU A 47 -8.79 -15.36 -21.57
C LEU A 47 -7.96 -14.63 -22.65
N SER A 48 -6.65 -14.86 -22.65
CA SER A 48 -5.76 -14.40 -23.73
C SER A 48 -4.94 -15.55 -24.32
N PRO A 49 -5.47 -16.29 -25.31
CA PRO A 49 -4.71 -17.26 -26.08
C PRO A 49 -3.84 -16.59 -27.16
N ALA A 50 -2.60 -17.06 -27.30
CA ALA A 50 -1.67 -16.50 -28.27
C ALA A 50 -0.74 -17.57 -28.90
N GLU A 51 -0.62 -17.59 -30.24
CA GLU A 51 0.10 -18.59 -31.06
C GLU A 51 0.98 -17.92 -32.16
N PRO A 52 2.08 -18.56 -32.62
CA PRO A 52 3.43 -18.62 -32.03
C PRO A 52 4.24 -17.30 -32.15
N SER A 53 5.16 -17.06 -31.19
CA SER A 53 5.89 -15.79 -30.93
C SER A 53 5.13 -14.54 -30.40
N PRO A 54 3.89 -14.59 -29.84
CA PRO A 54 3.26 -13.43 -29.19
C PRO A 54 3.49 -13.32 -27.67
N THR A 55 3.04 -12.20 -27.08
CA THR A 55 2.90 -12.01 -25.63
C THR A 55 1.41 -12.03 -25.24
N ALA A 56 1.02 -12.90 -24.31
CA ALA A 56 -0.33 -12.95 -23.75
C ALA A 56 -0.35 -12.28 -22.38
N LEU A 57 -1.20 -11.26 -22.20
CA LEU A 57 -1.43 -10.60 -20.92
C LEU A 57 -2.90 -10.65 -20.51
N THR A 58 -3.15 -11.04 -19.28
CA THR A 58 -4.47 -10.95 -18.63
C THR A 58 -4.35 -10.23 -17.30
N LEU A 59 -5.22 -9.26 -17.07
CA LEU A 59 -5.33 -8.51 -15.82
C LEU A 59 -6.76 -8.58 -15.32
N VAL A 60 -6.97 -9.10 -14.12
CA VAL A 60 -8.33 -9.18 -13.52
C VAL A 60 -8.40 -8.59 -12.13
N THR A 61 -9.55 -8.02 -11.82
CA THR A 61 -9.90 -7.47 -10.50
C THR A 61 -10.20 -8.61 -9.49
N PRO A 62 -10.53 -8.32 -8.21
CA PRO A 62 -10.79 -9.35 -7.20
C PRO A 62 -11.94 -10.30 -7.57
N ASN A 63 -11.91 -11.53 -7.04
CA ASN A 63 -12.92 -12.58 -7.26
C ASN A 63 -13.07 -13.02 -8.72
N SER A 64 -12.01 -12.90 -9.52
CA SER A 64 -12.03 -13.19 -10.96
C SER A 64 -11.00 -14.26 -11.33
N THR A 65 -11.09 -14.77 -12.57
CA THR A 65 -10.15 -15.77 -13.10
C THR A 65 -9.40 -15.20 -14.29
N ALA A 66 -8.07 -15.24 -14.25
CA ALA A 66 -7.20 -14.84 -15.35
C ALA A 66 -6.47 -16.06 -15.93
N LEU A 67 -6.60 -16.27 -17.24
CA LEU A 67 -5.90 -17.32 -17.98
C LEU A 67 -5.17 -16.72 -19.18
N ALA A 68 -3.84 -16.66 -19.10
CA ALA A 68 -2.97 -16.29 -20.21
C ALA A 68 -2.30 -17.56 -20.74
N THR A 69 -2.57 -17.95 -22.00
CA THR A 69 -1.96 -19.16 -22.59
C THR A 69 -1.07 -18.78 -23.77
N ALA A 70 0.18 -19.24 -23.75
CA ALA A 70 1.15 -18.93 -24.79
C ALA A 70 1.71 -20.19 -25.46
N GLY A 71 1.78 -20.18 -26.80
CA GLY A 71 2.45 -21.21 -27.61
C GLY A 71 3.98 -21.24 -27.46
N PRO A 72 4.71 -21.95 -28.34
CA PRO A 72 6.17 -22.02 -28.30
C PRO A 72 6.86 -20.66 -28.56
N ASN A 73 8.01 -20.42 -27.93
CA ASN A 73 8.80 -19.19 -28.04
C ASN A 73 8.02 -17.89 -27.69
N SER A 74 7.19 -17.94 -26.66
CA SER A 74 6.26 -16.86 -26.27
C SER A 74 6.27 -16.56 -24.78
N THR A 75 5.56 -15.50 -24.37
CA THR A 75 5.40 -15.12 -22.96
C THR A 75 3.93 -15.08 -22.57
N ALA A 76 3.57 -15.79 -21.49
CA ALA A 76 2.26 -15.70 -20.83
C ALA A 76 2.40 -15.01 -19.47
N LEU A 77 1.64 -13.94 -19.25
CA LEU A 77 1.61 -13.20 -17.99
C LEU A 77 0.17 -13.04 -17.48
N ALA A 78 -0.12 -13.65 -16.34
CA ALA A 78 -1.39 -13.49 -15.64
C ALA A 78 -1.19 -12.69 -14.34
N LEU A 79 -1.82 -11.51 -14.27
CA LEU A 79 -1.82 -10.63 -13.10
C LEU A 79 -3.20 -10.60 -12.47
N VAL A 80 -3.29 -10.96 -11.19
CA VAL A 80 -4.57 -11.01 -10.48
C VAL A 80 -4.51 -10.30 -9.13
N MET A 81 -5.63 -9.69 -8.76
CA MET A 81 -5.87 -9.16 -7.43
C MET A 81 -6.05 -10.29 -6.39
N PRO A 82 -6.07 -9.97 -5.08
CA PRO A 82 -6.33 -10.96 -4.04
C PRO A 82 -7.69 -11.64 -4.20
N ASN A 83 -7.81 -12.89 -3.71
CA ASN A 83 -9.01 -13.72 -3.83
C ASN A 83 -9.41 -14.05 -5.28
N SER A 84 -8.45 -14.01 -6.21
CA SER A 84 -8.62 -14.39 -7.62
C SER A 84 -7.69 -15.54 -8.00
N THR A 85 -7.99 -16.21 -9.11
CA THR A 85 -7.18 -17.32 -9.62
C THR A 85 -6.38 -16.89 -10.85
N ALA A 86 -5.06 -17.08 -10.82
CA ALA A 86 -4.15 -16.82 -11.93
C ALA A 86 -3.62 -18.13 -12.50
N LEU A 87 -3.73 -18.33 -13.81
CA LEU A 87 -3.11 -19.47 -14.49
C LEU A 87 -2.38 -18.97 -15.75
N ALA A 88 -1.14 -19.40 -15.92
CA ALA A 88 -0.31 -19.04 -17.07
C ALA A 88 0.36 -20.28 -17.68
N PRO A 89 -0.36 -21.17 -18.37
CA PRO A 89 0.26 -22.29 -19.08
C PRO A 89 1.04 -21.80 -20.31
N ALA A 90 2.23 -22.35 -20.53
CA ALA A 90 3.08 -22.02 -21.68
C ALA A 90 3.69 -23.26 -22.34
N GLY A 91 3.90 -23.18 -23.66
CA GLY A 91 4.54 -24.21 -24.47
C GLY A 91 6.06 -24.34 -24.27
N PRO A 92 6.73 -25.24 -25.01
CA PRO A 92 8.18 -25.42 -24.92
C PRO A 92 8.93 -24.15 -25.31
N SER A 93 10.03 -23.85 -24.59
CA SER A 93 10.86 -22.66 -24.82
C SER A 93 10.12 -21.31 -24.63
N SER A 94 9.15 -21.27 -23.71
CA SER A 94 8.33 -20.09 -23.39
C SER A 94 8.43 -19.70 -21.91
N THR A 95 8.09 -18.44 -21.60
CA THR A 95 8.07 -17.93 -20.22
C THR A 95 6.63 -17.80 -19.73
N ALA A 96 6.34 -18.35 -18.55
CA ALA A 96 5.06 -18.26 -17.88
C ALA A 96 5.22 -17.64 -16.50
N LEU A 97 4.55 -16.51 -16.25
CA LEU A 97 4.45 -15.91 -14.92
C LEU A 97 2.97 -15.75 -14.52
N ALA A 98 2.64 -16.23 -13.33
CA ALA A 98 1.38 -15.94 -12.67
C ALA A 98 1.69 -15.19 -11.36
N LEU A 99 1.23 -13.95 -11.28
CA LEU A 99 1.46 -13.05 -10.16
C LEU A 99 0.13 -12.75 -9.48
N VAL A 100 0.02 -13.17 -8.22
CA VAL A 100 -1.07 -12.77 -7.33
C VAL A 100 -0.56 -11.58 -6.54
N MET A 101 -1.19 -10.42 -6.70
CA MET A 101 -0.93 -9.31 -5.80
C MET A 101 -1.31 -9.75 -4.38
N PRO A 102 -0.44 -9.57 -3.37
CA PRO A 102 -0.72 -10.02 -2.01
C PRO A 102 -2.03 -9.41 -1.53
N ASN A 103 -2.73 -10.13 -0.63
CA ASN A 103 -3.92 -9.63 0.06
C ASN A 103 -3.53 -8.43 0.94
N SER A 104 -3.33 -7.29 0.29
CA SER A 104 -3.26 -5.99 0.92
C SER A 104 -4.65 -5.74 1.44
N THR A 105 -4.89 -6.08 2.70
CA THR A 105 -6.01 -5.56 3.48
C THR A 105 -6.02 -4.04 3.27
N ALA A 106 -6.85 -3.57 2.34
CA ALA A 106 -6.97 -2.21 1.80
C ALA A 106 -5.64 -1.52 1.40
N LEU A 107 -5.53 -1.07 0.14
CA LEU A 107 -4.47 -0.16 -0.34
C LEU A 107 -4.53 1.26 0.28
N GLY A 108 -5.20 1.42 1.42
CA GLY A 108 -5.22 2.68 2.15
C GLY A 108 -6.07 2.63 3.41
N PHE A 109 -5.68 3.40 4.42
CA PHE A 109 -6.59 3.73 5.51
C PHE A 109 -7.52 4.88 5.11
N PRO A 110 -8.72 5.00 5.73
CA PRO A 110 -9.64 6.09 5.43
C PRO A 110 -8.95 7.46 5.50
N GLY A 111 -9.15 8.28 4.47
CA GLY A 111 -8.62 9.64 4.42
C GLY A 111 -7.11 9.77 4.15
N LEU A 112 -6.39 8.66 3.89
CA LEU A 112 -4.96 8.67 3.63
C LEU A 112 -4.62 8.32 2.17
N ASN A 113 -3.57 8.93 1.64
CA ASN A 113 -2.95 8.48 0.38
C ASN A 113 -2.05 7.24 0.58
N HIS A 114 -1.46 6.71 -0.50
CA HIS A 114 -0.66 5.48 -0.43
C HIS A 114 0.62 5.61 0.43
N VAL A 115 1.30 6.76 0.41
CA VAL A 115 2.50 7.04 1.22
C VAL A 115 2.13 7.06 2.70
N GLN A 116 1.10 7.84 3.03
CA GLN A 116 0.60 7.97 4.40
C GLN A 116 0.11 6.63 4.94
N SER A 117 -0.60 5.85 4.09
CA SER A 117 -1.11 4.54 4.48
C SER A 117 0.00 3.52 4.72
N ARG A 118 1.08 3.55 3.92
CA ARG A 118 2.27 2.71 4.14
C ARG A 118 2.92 3.03 5.49
N ASN A 119 3.14 4.30 5.80
CA ASN A 119 3.77 4.72 7.05
C ASN A 119 2.86 4.46 8.26
N ALA A 120 1.56 4.76 8.15
CA ALA A 120 0.56 4.42 9.17
C ALA A 120 0.54 2.92 9.46
N LYS A 121 0.62 2.08 8.42
CA LYS A 121 0.67 0.63 8.59
C LYS A 121 1.90 0.21 9.40
N ALA A 122 3.08 0.74 9.06
CA ALA A 122 4.30 0.45 9.80
C ALA A 122 4.21 0.87 11.28
N ALA A 123 3.60 2.03 11.56
CA ALA A 123 3.35 2.49 12.92
C ALA A 123 2.38 1.58 13.69
N ILE A 124 1.27 1.19 13.07
CA ILE A 124 0.24 0.30 13.63
C ILE A 124 0.80 -1.10 13.86
N ASP A 125 1.58 -1.63 12.92
CA ASP A 125 2.28 -2.90 13.08
C ASP A 125 3.25 -2.85 14.26
N GLN A 126 3.95 -1.73 14.48
CA GLN A 126 4.81 -1.54 15.64
C GLN A 126 4.01 -1.51 16.96
N VAL A 127 2.87 -0.83 17.01
CA VAL A 127 1.96 -0.85 18.18
C VAL A 127 1.53 -2.28 18.50
N ARG A 128 1.20 -3.07 17.48
CA ARG A 128 0.84 -4.50 17.62
C ARG A 128 2.02 -5.35 18.07
N ALA A 129 3.20 -5.11 17.51
CA ALA A 129 4.42 -5.83 17.86
C ALA A 129 4.79 -5.65 19.35
N GLU A 130 4.45 -4.51 19.94
CA GLU A 130 4.60 -4.24 21.37
C GLU A 130 3.41 -4.71 22.24
N GLY A 131 2.40 -5.34 21.64
CA GLY A 131 1.21 -5.84 22.34
C GLY A 131 0.35 -4.74 22.96
N LEU A 132 0.42 -3.52 22.41
CA LEU A 132 -0.31 -2.37 22.94
C LEU A 132 -1.73 -2.30 22.35
N ASN A 133 -2.60 -1.54 23.02
CA ASN A 133 -4.04 -1.50 22.74
C ASN A 133 -4.44 -0.30 21.85
N ARG A 134 -5.76 -0.14 21.66
CA ARG A 134 -6.36 0.95 20.89
C ARG A 134 -5.89 2.34 21.34
N GLN A 135 -5.69 2.55 22.64
CA GLN A 135 -5.21 3.83 23.18
C GLN A 135 -3.84 4.21 22.60
N ALA A 136 -2.92 3.24 22.53
CA ALA A 136 -1.60 3.46 21.92
C ALA A 136 -1.71 3.75 20.42
N CYS A 137 -2.58 3.03 19.69
CA CYS A 137 -2.84 3.32 18.27
C CYS A 137 -3.34 4.75 18.07
N LEU A 138 -4.31 5.20 18.88
CA LEU A 138 -4.86 6.55 18.82
C LEU A 138 -3.78 7.61 19.08
N ALA A 139 -2.95 7.43 20.10
CA ALA A 139 -1.87 8.36 20.43
C ALA A 139 -0.82 8.47 19.30
N VAL A 140 -0.37 7.32 18.79
CA VAL A 140 0.60 7.22 17.70
C VAL A 140 0.08 7.90 16.43
N ILE A 141 -1.12 7.52 15.97
CA ILE A 141 -1.65 8.03 14.70
C ILE A 141 -2.07 9.49 14.82
N SER A 142 -2.65 9.92 15.95
CA SER A 142 -3.00 11.34 16.16
C SER A 142 -1.76 12.22 16.17
N THR A 143 -0.68 11.78 16.83
CA THR A 143 0.59 12.52 16.85
C THR A 143 1.20 12.57 15.46
N ALA A 144 1.40 11.44 14.80
CA ALA A 144 2.03 11.40 13.48
C ALA A 144 1.23 12.18 12.41
N LEU A 145 -0.10 12.17 12.49
CA LEU A 145 -0.94 13.03 11.63
C LEU A 145 -0.70 14.51 11.86
N GLN A 146 -0.48 14.90 13.11
CA GLN A 146 -0.27 16.30 13.47
C GLN A 146 1.14 16.79 13.11
N GLU A 147 2.15 15.95 13.33
CA GLU A 147 3.55 16.33 13.15
C GLU A 147 3.97 16.32 11.68
N SER A 148 3.50 15.35 10.90
CA SER A 148 4.01 15.12 9.55
C SER A 148 2.96 14.70 8.53
N GLU A 149 1.68 14.66 8.93
CA GLU A 149 0.63 14.01 8.15
C GLU A 149 1.00 12.55 7.79
N LEU A 150 1.67 11.84 8.71
CA LEU A 150 2.20 10.48 8.53
C LEU A 150 3.29 10.35 7.46
N GLN A 151 4.10 11.37 7.22
CA GLN A 151 5.20 11.35 6.25
C GLN A 151 6.55 11.36 6.95
N ILE A 152 7.57 10.72 6.36
CA ILE A 152 8.93 10.75 6.88
C ILE A 152 9.65 11.98 6.32
N TYR A 153 10.03 12.91 7.20
CA TYR A 153 10.77 14.12 6.83
C TYR A 153 12.26 13.95 7.10
N ALA A 154 13.09 14.13 6.08
CA ALA A 154 14.51 14.41 6.26
C ALA A 154 14.74 15.91 6.50
N ASN A 155 15.89 16.28 7.07
CA ASN A 155 16.23 17.67 7.36
C ASN A 155 17.69 17.96 6.97
N PRO A 156 17.98 18.93 6.09
CA PRO A 156 19.34 19.26 5.67
C PRO A 156 20.25 19.75 6.82
N THR A 157 19.68 20.30 7.90
CA THR A 157 20.40 20.66 9.13
C THR A 157 20.91 19.42 9.88
N VAL A 158 20.36 18.24 9.56
CA VAL A 158 20.82 16.92 10.02
C VAL A 158 21.27 16.13 8.79
N PRO A 159 22.48 16.37 8.23
CA PRO A 159 22.88 15.81 6.93
C PRO A 159 22.78 14.28 6.84
N ALA A 160 22.98 13.57 7.96
CA ALA A 160 22.83 12.13 8.02
C ALA A 160 21.41 11.64 7.66
N SER A 161 20.37 12.43 7.97
CA SER A 161 18.97 12.09 7.67
C SER A 161 18.71 11.98 6.17
N MET A 162 19.43 12.75 5.35
CA MET A 162 19.30 12.76 3.89
C MET A 162 19.75 11.45 3.23
N ASN A 163 20.47 10.60 3.96
CA ASN A 163 20.94 9.30 3.49
C ASN A 163 19.93 8.17 3.72
N TYR A 164 18.78 8.44 4.36
CA TYR A 164 17.72 7.47 4.60
C TYR A 164 16.51 7.73 3.69
N PRO A 165 15.71 6.69 3.37
CA PRO A 165 14.45 6.89 2.66
C PRO A 165 13.55 7.91 3.38
N HIS A 166 13.03 8.88 2.63
CA HIS A 166 12.16 9.92 3.15
C HIS A 166 11.12 10.33 2.11
N ASP A 167 9.98 10.82 2.57
CA ASP A 167 8.86 11.26 1.74
C ASP A 167 8.94 12.75 1.42
N LYS A 168 9.49 13.53 2.35
CA LYS A 168 9.62 14.98 2.26
C LYS A 168 10.93 15.46 2.89
N VAL A 169 11.28 16.70 2.57
CA VAL A 169 12.38 17.43 3.19
C VAL A 169 11.79 18.61 3.96
N GLY A 170 12.12 18.73 5.24
CA GLY A 170 11.72 19.81 6.14
C GLY A 170 12.89 20.71 6.52
N GLY A 171 12.64 21.62 7.45
CA GLY A 171 13.67 22.55 7.93
C GLY A 171 13.36 23.19 9.28
N ASP A 172 12.40 22.66 10.04
CA ASP A 172 12.17 23.15 11.40
C ASP A 172 13.27 22.62 12.32
N GLN A 173 14.14 23.53 12.77
CA GLN A 173 15.30 23.24 13.60
C GLN A 173 16.09 22.01 13.08
N ASP A 174 16.25 20.99 13.92
CA ASP A 174 16.86 19.69 13.62
C ASP A 174 15.84 18.53 13.73
N SER A 175 14.55 18.82 13.52
CA SER A 175 13.48 17.82 13.54
C SER A 175 13.49 16.94 12.30
N ILE A 176 13.36 15.63 12.49
CA ILE A 176 13.30 14.60 11.43
C ILE A 176 12.22 13.56 11.72
N GLY A 177 12.02 12.63 10.80
CA GLY A 177 11.14 11.48 11.01
C GLY A 177 9.66 11.81 11.02
N MET A 178 8.85 10.81 11.37
CA MET A 178 7.38 10.88 11.32
C MET A 178 6.79 11.74 12.45
N PHE A 179 7.46 11.81 13.60
CA PHE A 179 7.00 12.52 14.78
C PHE A 179 7.71 13.87 14.97
N GLN A 180 8.46 14.34 13.94
CA GLN A 180 9.27 15.56 13.99
C GLN A 180 10.16 15.60 15.24
N GLN A 181 10.79 14.46 15.54
CA GLN A 181 11.68 14.29 16.67
C GLN A 181 12.99 15.05 16.40
N ARG A 182 13.43 15.84 17.37
CA ARG A 182 14.67 16.62 17.24
C ARG A 182 15.89 15.74 17.41
N ALA A 183 16.77 15.71 16.41
CA ALA A 183 18.00 14.91 16.39
C ALA A 183 18.94 15.17 17.59
N LYS A 184 18.88 16.36 18.20
CA LYS A 184 19.59 16.67 19.45
C LYS A 184 19.21 15.75 20.62
N PHE A 185 17.97 15.26 20.66
CA PHE A 185 17.48 14.37 21.72
C PHE A 185 17.45 12.91 21.27
N TYR A 186 17.26 12.66 19.98
CA TYR A 186 17.20 11.33 19.38
C TYR A 186 18.41 11.11 18.47
N SER A 187 19.50 10.60 19.05
CA SER A 187 20.79 10.49 18.36
C SER A 187 20.86 9.34 17.34
N ASP A 188 19.96 8.35 17.41
CA ASP A 188 19.85 7.29 16.41
C ASP A 188 18.98 7.75 15.23
N ILE A 189 19.63 8.45 14.29
CA ILE A 189 19.00 8.99 13.08
C ILE A 189 18.37 7.89 12.22
N ALA A 190 18.95 6.70 12.17
CA ALA A 190 18.40 5.60 11.37
C ALA A 190 17.05 5.13 11.92
N THR A 191 16.96 5.02 13.25
CA THR A 191 15.70 4.69 13.92
C THR A 191 14.65 5.78 13.69
N ASP A 192 15.02 7.05 13.82
CA ASP A 192 14.08 8.16 13.67
C ASP A 192 13.56 8.32 12.22
N MET A 193 14.42 8.04 11.22
CA MET A 193 14.06 8.04 9.80
C MET A 193 13.23 6.83 9.35
N SER A 194 12.79 5.97 10.27
CA SER A 194 11.89 4.85 10.00
C SER A 194 10.54 5.06 10.66
N ALA A 195 9.43 4.81 9.97
CA ALA A 195 8.09 4.89 10.57
C ALA A 195 7.96 3.96 11.79
N ALA A 196 8.43 2.72 11.69
CA ALA A 196 8.41 1.78 12.82
C ALA A 196 9.41 2.17 13.91
N GLY A 197 10.61 2.61 13.53
CA GLY A 197 11.65 3.00 14.48
C GLY A 197 11.27 4.21 15.32
N SER A 198 10.83 5.31 14.68
CA SER A 198 10.33 6.50 15.37
C SER A 198 9.07 6.22 16.18
N THR A 199 8.18 5.32 15.71
CA THR A 199 7.02 4.88 16.51
C THR A 199 7.47 4.18 17.79
N ARG A 200 8.48 3.32 17.73
CA ARG A 200 9.04 2.68 18.93
C ARG A 200 9.61 3.69 19.92
N LEU A 201 10.26 4.76 19.44
CA LEU A 201 10.75 5.85 20.29
C LEU A 201 9.59 6.59 20.96
N PHE A 202 8.56 6.98 20.20
CA PHE A 202 7.35 7.59 20.73
C PHE A 202 6.67 6.71 21.79
N LEU A 203 6.53 5.40 21.52
CA LEU A 203 5.92 4.45 22.44
C LEU A 203 6.74 4.28 23.72
N ALA A 204 8.07 4.32 23.63
CA ALA A 204 8.94 4.27 24.79
C ALA A 204 8.68 5.45 25.74
N ASP A 205 8.58 6.67 25.20
CA ASP A 205 8.26 7.87 25.97
C ASP A 205 6.83 7.82 26.51
N MET A 206 5.86 7.42 25.69
CA MET A 206 4.45 7.27 26.09
C MET A 206 4.27 6.34 27.28
N LYS A 207 4.94 5.17 27.27
CA LYS A 207 4.86 4.20 28.37
C LYS A 207 5.47 4.71 29.67
N GLY A 208 6.34 5.73 29.62
CA GLY A 208 6.88 6.41 30.79
C GLY A 208 5.89 7.35 31.49
N ILE A 209 4.76 7.67 30.85
CA ILE A 209 3.75 8.59 31.39
C ILE A 209 2.78 7.84 32.28
N ALA A 210 2.67 8.26 33.55
CA ALA A 210 1.71 7.69 34.47
C ALA A 210 0.26 7.89 33.97
N GLY A 211 -0.51 6.80 33.90
CA GLY A 211 -1.92 6.83 33.50
C GLY A 211 -2.16 7.01 32.00
N TRP A 212 -1.15 6.83 31.13
CA TRP A 212 -1.30 6.98 29.68
C TRP A 212 -2.46 6.15 29.10
N GLN A 213 -2.76 4.99 29.68
CA GLN A 213 -3.77 4.05 29.21
C GLN A 213 -5.19 4.63 29.19
N THR A 214 -5.46 5.62 30.05
CA THR A 214 -6.78 6.24 30.21
C THR A 214 -6.75 7.76 30.05
N MET A 215 -5.58 8.32 29.74
CA MET A 215 -5.42 9.75 29.51
C MET A 215 -6.23 10.17 28.27
N GLU A 216 -6.75 11.40 28.27
CA GLU A 216 -7.36 11.94 27.05
C GLU A 216 -6.30 11.95 25.94
N VAL A 217 -6.66 11.48 24.73
CA VAL A 217 -5.69 11.16 23.68
C VAL A 217 -4.90 12.41 23.26
N SER A 218 -5.57 13.55 23.09
CA SER A 218 -4.86 14.79 22.76
C SER A 218 -3.85 15.11 23.86
N ALA A 219 -4.25 15.16 25.13
CA ALA A 219 -3.37 15.40 26.27
C ALA A 219 -2.18 14.43 26.33
N LEU A 220 -2.40 13.15 26.02
CA LEU A 220 -1.32 12.16 25.93
C LEU A 220 -0.32 12.51 24.83
N CYS A 221 -0.80 12.85 23.63
CA CYS A 221 0.06 13.29 22.52
C CYS A 221 0.90 14.51 22.92
N GLN A 222 0.28 15.51 23.54
CA GLN A 222 0.98 16.72 24.03
C GLN A 222 2.08 16.35 25.03
N THR A 223 1.78 15.44 25.96
CA THR A 223 2.69 15.05 27.02
C THR A 223 3.90 14.30 26.47
N VAL A 224 3.70 13.39 25.50
CA VAL A 224 4.81 12.68 24.84
C VAL A 224 5.70 13.66 24.08
N GLN A 225 5.09 14.54 23.28
CA GLN A 225 5.83 15.51 22.45
C GLN A 225 6.40 16.69 23.25
N LYS A 226 6.05 16.82 24.54
CA LYS A 226 6.36 17.98 25.39
C LYS A 226 5.95 19.31 24.71
N ALA A 227 4.83 19.26 23.99
CA ALA A 227 4.32 20.38 23.20
C ALA A 227 3.60 21.40 24.11
N GLU A 228 3.63 22.68 23.72
CA GLU A 228 2.93 23.75 24.44
C GLU A 228 1.39 23.55 24.41
N ALA A 229 0.70 24.07 25.42
CA ALA A 229 -0.75 23.99 25.55
C ALA A 229 -1.46 24.73 24.40
N GLY A 230 -2.50 24.11 23.82
CA GLY A 230 -3.29 24.70 22.72
C GLY A 230 -3.04 24.10 21.33
N ASN A 231 -2.23 23.04 21.24
CA ASN A 231 -1.94 22.35 19.99
C ASN A 231 -3.14 21.56 19.41
N LEU A 232 -2.98 21.13 18.15
CA LEU A 232 -4.06 20.67 17.28
C LEU A 232 -4.27 19.14 17.28
N TYR A 233 -3.62 18.37 18.17
CA TYR A 233 -3.74 16.89 18.16
C TYR A 233 -5.20 16.43 18.28
N GLY A 234 -6.02 17.12 19.09
CA GLY A 234 -7.45 16.88 19.22
C GLY A 234 -8.21 16.88 17.88
N GLN A 235 -7.77 17.68 16.89
CA GLN A 235 -8.37 17.71 15.56
C GLN A 235 -8.07 16.44 14.75
N ARG A 236 -7.00 15.72 15.09
CA ARG A 236 -6.57 14.48 14.42
C ARG A 236 -7.20 13.23 15.02
N VAL A 237 -7.69 13.28 16.26
CA VAL A 237 -8.22 12.11 16.99
C VAL A 237 -9.36 11.41 16.24
N SER A 238 -10.25 12.16 15.59
CA SER A 238 -11.36 11.57 14.81
C SER A 238 -10.85 10.71 13.64
N LEU A 239 -9.92 11.26 12.84
CA LEU A 239 -9.32 10.52 11.72
C LEU A 239 -8.47 9.35 12.21
N ALA A 240 -7.69 9.53 13.27
CA ALA A 240 -6.94 8.45 13.91
C ALA A 240 -7.87 7.32 14.38
N GLY A 241 -9.04 7.66 14.91
CA GLY A 241 -10.07 6.69 15.27
C GLY A 241 -10.56 5.84 14.11
N GLN A 242 -10.77 6.45 12.94
CA GLN A 242 -11.16 5.73 11.72
C GLN A 242 -10.05 4.81 11.23
N ILE A 243 -8.80 5.30 11.22
CA ILE A 243 -7.61 4.54 10.82
C ILE A 243 -7.41 3.32 11.74
N CYS A 244 -7.41 3.53 13.06
CA CYS A 244 -7.24 2.46 14.04
C CYS A 244 -8.38 1.43 13.98
N SER A 245 -9.64 1.86 13.81
CA SER A 245 -10.77 0.94 13.61
C SER A 245 -10.64 0.13 12.31
N ALA A 246 -10.22 0.76 11.20
CA ALA A 246 -9.95 0.04 9.95
C ALA A 246 -8.79 -0.95 10.10
N ALA A 247 -7.85 -0.67 11.00
CA ALA A 247 -6.80 -1.57 11.42
C ALA A 247 -7.25 -2.59 12.49
N GLY A 248 -8.54 -2.70 12.85
CA GLY A 248 -9.03 -3.71 13.80
C GLY A 248 -8.59 -3.50 15.26
N PHE A 249 -8.26 -2.27 15.65
CA PHE A 249 -8.11 -1.87 17.05
C PHE A 249 -9.45 -1.50 17.69
#